data_AF-A0A5N5KQP3-F1
#
_entry.id   AF-A0A5N5KQP3-F1
#
_cell.length_a   1.000
_cell.length_b   1.000
_cell.length_c   1.000
_cell.angle_alpha   90.00
_cell.angle_beta   90.00
_cell.angle_gamma   90.00
#
_symmetry.space_group_name_H-M   'P 1'
#
loop_
_entity.id
_entity.type
_entity.pdbx_description
1 polymer ?
#
loop_
_entity_poly.entity_id
_entity_poly.type
_entity_poly.pdbx_seq_one_letter_code
_entity_poly.pdbx_strand_id
1 'polypeptide(L)'
;MRADPAVKYMICHDYDGFHEFSAAGYLPTRFIGTPIYAILWTFDPVGLATRALFFRRRLEPFTNFVKTLSAFQAHIYSPWLPGFVSSYLVLQWSDRETSDFELQVVRSIETRTGFGPQSSGLRGLQAARMDGKFNINVLTSWSQAVNEVSGNISNKIRHQKISKTVLDMITEASKMAHTEDIPEGLLYKNQRSLDELGRAVPLLERQLNTYMDYLGYLKDRAERLSAVLFALLTHEDADASISIATATKQDSSSMKTVAVMTMAFLPATFFAALFSVPSLRWDQAVVVQDKFWVYWAFTLPFTALVFLVWYLITQQKWVRNCLTTATGQHA
;
A
#
# COMPACT_ATOMS: atom_id res chain seq x y z
N MET A 1 -0.26 -15.37 40.54
CA MET A 1 0.66 -16.17 39.70
C MET A 1 2.08 -15.75 40.08
N ARG A 2 3.02 -16.67 40.34
CA ARG A 2 4.42 -16.34 40.66
C ARG A 2 5.22 -16.10 39.37
N ALA A 3 4.75 -15.17 38.54
CA ALA A 3 5.35 -14.85 37.25
C ALA A 3 6.46 -13.81 37.38
N ASP A 4 7.45 -13.89 36.48
CA ASP A 4 8.54 -12.93 36.38
C ASP A 4 8.01 -11.50 36.08
N PRO A 5 8.40 -10.47 36.86
CA PRO A 5 7.95 -9.09 36.65
C PRO A 5 8.34 -8.50 35.27
N ALA A 6 9.39 -9.01 34.63
CA ALA A 6 9.86 -8.52 33.32
C ALA A 6 8.77 -8.62 32.24
N VAL A 7 7.86 -9.60 32.37
CA VAL A 7 6.76 -9.79 31.41
C VAL A 7 5.79 -8.61 31.36
N LYS A 8 5.75 -7.78 32.42
CA LYS A 8 4.89 -6.58 32.46
C LYS A 8 5.19 -5.64 31.30
N TYR A 9 6.46 -5.52 30.89
CA TYR A 9 6.83 -4.72 29.73
C TYR A 9 6.14 -5.23 28.46
N MET A 10 6.15 -6.55 28.23
CA MET A 10 5.55 -7.16 27.04
C MET A 10 4.04 -6.93 26.98
N ILE A 11 3.35 -7.04 28.11
CA ILE A 11 1.91 -6.84 28.21
C ILE A 11 1.54 -5.37 27.97
N CYS A 12 2.24 -4.43 28.63
CA CYS A 12 1.91 -3.00 28.54
C CYS A 12 2.17 -2.39 27.16
N HIS A 13 3.03 -2.99 26.34
CA HIS A 13 3.39 -2.49 25.02
C HIS A 13 2.77 -3.30 23.87
N ASP A 14 1.81 -4.18 24.18
CA ASP A 14 1.17 -5.07 23.21
C ASP A 14 2.17 -5.83 22.33
N TYR A 15 3.26 -6.31 22.93
CA TYR A 15 4.40 -6.87 22.22
C TYR A 15 4.05 -8.16 21.46
N ASP A 16 4.61 -8.33 20.25
CA ASP A 16 4.51 -9.53 19.43
C ASP A 16 5.78 -10.37 19.49
N GLY A 17 5.68 -11.64 19.85
CA GLY A 17 6.84 -12.52 19.94
C GLY A 17 6.69 -13.61 20.99
N PHE A 18 7.67 -14.50 21.06
CA PHE A 18 7.77 -15.50 22.11
C PHE A 18 8.98 -15.18 23.00
N HIS A 19 8.79 -15.24 24.32
CA HIS A 19 9.83 -14.97 25.32
C HIS A 19 9.70 -15.92 26.51
N GLU A 20 10.84 -16.33 27.05
CA GLU A 20 10.95 -17.10 28.29
C GLU A 20 11.80 -16.33 29.31
N PHE A 21 11.31 -16.24 30.53
CA PHE A 21 11.94 -15.55 31.64
C PHE A 21 12.17 -16.51 32.81
N SER A 22 13.35 -16.44 33.42
CA SER A 22 13.76 -17.32 34.52
C SER A 22 14.52 -16.54 35.60
N ALA A 23 13.90 -15.50 36.17
CA ALA A 23 14.48 -14.81 37.33
C ALA A 23 14.37 -15.64 38.61
N ALA A 24 15.41 -15.56 39.45
CA ALA A 24 15.43 -16.20 40.75
C ALA A 24 14.23 -15.81 41.62
N GLY A 25 13.60 -16.78 42.27
CA GLY A 25 12.43 -16.58 43.14
C GLY A 25 11.07 -16.63 42.42
N TYR A 26 11.06 -16.64 41.09
CA TYR A 26 9.85 -16.76 40.25
C TYR A 26 9.79 -18.11 39.54
N LEU A 27 8.61 -18.49 39.07
CA LEU A 27 8.46 -19.67 38.21
C LEU A 27 8.87 -19.32 36.77
N PRO A 28 9.41 -20.27 36.00
CA PRO A 28 9.65 -20.09 34.58
C PRO A 28 8.40 -19.53 33.90
N THR A 29 8.55 -18.35 33.31
CA THR A 29 7.45 -17.53 32.82
C THR A 29 7.57 -17.43 31.32
N ARG A 30 6.56 -17.87 30.59
CA ARG A 30 6.52 -17.85 29.12
C ARG A 30 5.45 -16.91 28.64
N PHE A 31 5.78 -16.15 27.60
CA PHE A 31 4.89 -15.20 26.97
C PHE A 31 4.87 -15.46 25.46
N ILE A 32 3.68 -15.43 24.87
CA ILE A 32 3.52 -15.36 23.43
C ILE A 32 2.52 -14.25 23.07
N GLY A 33 2.96 -13.30 22.26
CA GLY A 33 2.15 -12.26 21.64
C GLY A 33 1.83 -12.61 20.19
N THR A 34 0.54 -12.60 19.84
CA THR A 34 0.02 -12.92 18.50
C THR A 34 -0.89 -11.78 18.00
N PRO A 35 -1.27 -11.73 16.72
CA PRO A 35 -2.14 -10.66 16.20
C PRO A 35 -3.51 -10.59 16.87
N ILE A 36 -3.98 -11.72 17.43
CA ILE A 36 -5.36 -11.90 17.89
C ILE A 36 -5.48 -11.98 19.42
N TYR A 37 -4.42 -12.40 20.11
CA TYR A 37 -4.33 -12.44 21.57
C TYR A 37 -2.87 -12.51 22.04
N ALA A 38 -2.65 -12.29 23.32
CA ALA A 38 -1.42 -12.69 23.99
C ALA A 38 -1.74 -13.68 25.11
N ILE A 39 -0.83 -14.60 25.39
CA ILE A 39 -0.95 -15.51 26.53
C ILE A 39 0.37 -15.56 27.29
N LEU A 40 0.23 -15.51 28.61
CA LEU A 40 1.31 -15.62 29.57
C LEU A 40 1.04 -16.84 30.44
N TRP A 41 2.02 -17.71 30.66
CA TRP A 41 1.85 -18.84 31.55
C TRP A 41 3.10 -19.18 32.35
N THR A 42 2.87 -19.82 33.50
CA THR A 42 3.89 -20.38 34.39
C THR A 42 3.54 -21.82 34.66
N PHE A 43 4.55 -22.67 34.80
CA PHE A 43 4.39 -24.05 35.16
C PHE A 43 4.87 -24.29 36.60
N ASP A 44 4.01 -24.88 37.42
CA ASP A 44 4.36 -25.33 38.76
C ASP A 44 4.83 -26.80 38.69
N PRO A 45 6.13 -27.08 38.89
CA PRO A 45 6.68 -28.44 38.76
C PRO A 45 6.22 -29.38 39.88
N VAL A 46 5.84 -28.85 41.05
CA VAL A 46 5.40 -29.66 42.20
C VAL A 46 3.97 -30.16 41.98
N GLY A 47 3.09 -29.29 41.46
CA GLY A 47 1.69 -29.63 41.17
C GLY A 47 1.44 -30.14 39.74
N LEU A 48 2.45 -30.15 38.87
CA LEU A 48 2.33 -30.32 37.42
C LEU A 48 1.19 -29.47 36.82
N ALA A 49 1.08 -28.23 37.26
CA ALA A 49 -0.04 -27.36 36.95
C ALA A 49 0.43 -26.13 36.18
N THR A 50 -0.19 -25.88 35.03
CA THR A 50 0.01 -24.66 34.27
C THR A 50 -1.02 -23.62 34.68
N ARG A 51 -0.57 -22.42 35.04
CA ARG A 51 -1.44 -21.25 35.24
C ARG A 51 -1.18 -20.26 34.12
N ALA A 52 -2.24 -19.87 33.42
CA ALA A 52 -2.15 -18.96 32.28
C ALA A 52 -3.07 -17.73 32.44
N LEU A 53 -2.60 -16.59 31.94
CA LEU A 53 -3.37 -15.37 31.74
C LEU A 53 -3.51 -15.15 30.24
N PHE A 54 -4.75 -14.96 29.79
CA PHE A 54 -5.09 -14.77 28.39
C PHE A 54 -5.55 -13.32 28.17
N PHE A 55 -4.87 -12.62 27.27
CA PHE A 55 -5.14 -11.22 26.94
C PHE A 55 -5.74 -11.16 25.54
N ARG A 56 -6.99 -10.70 25.44
CA ARG A 56 -7.69 -10.53 24.17
C ARG A 56 -7.17 -9.29 23.44
N ARG A 57 -6.83 -9.42 22.15
CA ARG A 57 -6.50 -8.28 21.26
C ARG A 57 -7.57 -8.04 20.20
N ARG A 58 -8.09 -9.10 19.57
CA ARG A 58 -9.17 -9.05 18.55
C ARG A 58 -10.34 -9.98 18.89
N LEU A 59 -11.38 -10.06 18.04
CA LEU A 59 -12.67 -10.70 18.32
C LEU A 59 -12.57 -12.20 18.67
N GLU A 60 -13.03 -12.55 19.88
CA GLU A 60 -13.38 -13.88 20.42
C GLU A 60 -12.40 -15.09 20.23
N PRO A 61 -11.07 -14.96 20.42
CA PRO A 61 -10.16 -16.10 20.29
C PRO A 61 -10.21 -17.07 21.50
N PHE A 62 -10.71 -16.62 22.66
CA PHE A 62 -10.63 -17.37 23.92
C PHE A 62 -11.41 -18.69 23.88
N THR A 63 -12.64 -18.68 23.35
CA THR A 63 -13.47 -19.89 23.24
C THR A 63 -12.80 -20.97 22.41
N ASN A 64 -12.21 -20.59 21.27
CA ASN A 64 -11.47 -21.51 20.40
C ASN A 64 -10.19 -22.01 21.08
N PHE A 65 -9.51 -21.14 21.85
CA PHE A 65 -8.37 -21.51 22.66
C PHE A 65 -8.71 -22.60 23.68
N VAL A 66 -9.75 -22.39 24.48
CA VAL A 66 -10.19 -23.34 25.50
C VAL A 66 -10.67 -24.65 24.86
N LYS A 67 -11.42 -24.59 23.76
CA LYS A 67 -11.86 -25.79 23.01
C LYS A 67 -10.69 -26.61 22.47
N THR A 68 -9.64 -25.94 22.01
CA THR A 68 -8.44 -26.62 21.51
C THR A 68 -7.65 -27.20 22.69
N LEU A 69 -7.50 -26.44 23.77
CA LEU A 69 -6.82 -26.90 24.98
C LEU A 69 -7.49 -28.15 25.57
N SER A 70 -8.83 -28.20 25.59
CA SER A 70 -9.56 -29.38 26.07
C SER A 70 -9.39 -30.60 25.16
N ALA A 71 -9.25 -30.40 23.84
CA ALA A 71 -8.91 -31.49 22.91
C ALA A 71 -7.52 -32.09 23.19
N PHE A 72 -6.59 -31.31 23.73
CA PHE A 72 -5.25 -31.75 24.11
C PHE A 72 -5.08 -31.98 25.62
N GLN A 73 -6.16 -32.12 26.39
CA GLN A 73 -6.11 -32.25 27.85
C GLN A 73 -5.28 -33.44 28.38
N ALA A 74 -5.05 -34.47 27.56
CA ALA A 74 -4.16 -35.58 27.93
C ALA A 74 -2.72 -35.13 28.24
N HIS A 75 -2.32 -33.95 27.73
CA HIS A 75 -0.95 -33.43 27.80
C HIS A 75 -0.81 -32.24 28.78
N ILE A 76 -1.77 -32.02 29.68
CA ILE A 76 -1.77 -30.88 30.63
C ILE A 76 -0.54 -30.83 31.55
N TYR A 77 0.14 -31.97 31.73
CA TYR A 77 1.33 -32.06 32.56
C TYR A 77 2.58 -31.51 31.88
N SER A 78 2.50 -31.10 30.61
CA SER A 78 3.59 -30.43 29.90
C SER A 78 3.49 -28.89 30.06
N PRO A 79 4.60 -28.21 30.39
CA PRO A 79 4.65 -26.74 30.41
C PRO A 79 4.45 -26.11 29.03
N TRP A 80 4.55 -26.89 27.95
CA TRP A 80 4.55 -26.40 26.58
C TRP A 80 3.19 -26.45 25.89
N LEU A 81 2.19 -27.08 26.52
CA LEU A 81 0.86 -27.22 25.94
C LEU A 81 0.22 -25.89 25.50
N PRO A 82 0.28 -24.79 26.29
CA PRO A 82 -0.28 -23.51 25.84
C PRO A 82 0.42 -22.95 24.59
N GLY A 83 1.75 -23.11 24.51
CA GLY A 83 2.54 -22.71 23.34
C GLY A 83 2.15 -23.50 22.09
N PHE A 84 2.03 -24.82 22.22
CA PHE A 84 1.59 -25.70 21.14
C PHE A 84 0.19 -25.34 20.62
N VAL A 85 -0.77 -25.19 21.54
CA VAL A 85 -2.15 -24.78 21.24
C VAL A 85 -2.17 -23.40 20.56
N SER A 86 -1.31 -22.48 21.02
CA SER A 86 -1.20 -21.16 20.44
C SER A 86 -0.71 -21.21 18.99
N SER A 87 0.39 -21.92 18.72
CA SER A 87 0.93 -22.13 17.37
C SER A 87 -0.10 -22.76 16.43
N TYR A 88 -0.85 -23.76 16.90
CA TYR A 88 -1.93 -24.38 16.12
C TYR A 88 -3.03 -23.38 15.76
N LEU A 89 -3.50 -22.59 16.72
CA LEU A 89 -4.60 -21.65 16.49
C LEU A 89 -4.20 -20.49 15.60
N VAL A 90 -2.99 -19.95 15.77
CA VAL A 90 -2.47 -18.87 14.93
C VAL A 90 -2.33 -19.36 13.49
N LEU A 91 -1.89 -20.60 13.26
CA LEU A 91 -1.86 -21.21 11.93
C LEU A 91 -3.27 -21.30 11.32
N GLN A 92 -4.22 -21.93 12.03
CA GLN A 92 -5.59 -22.12 11.55
C GLN A 92 -6.33 -20.81 11.27
N TRP A 93 -6.17 -19.82 12.15
CA TRP A 93 -6.76 -18.50 11.95
C TRP A 93 -6.14 -17.78 10.76
N SER A 94 -4.81 -17.84 10.64
CA SER A 94 -4.11 -17.15 9.55
C SER A 94 -4.50 -17.71 8.19
N ASP A 95 -4.56 -19.05 8.06
CA ASP A 95 -4.90 -19.76 6.82
C ASP A 95 -6.33 -19.45 6.34
N ARG A 96 -7.29 -19.41 7.27
CA ARG A 96 -8.67 -19.00 6.97
C ARG A 96 -8.75 -17.56 6.50
N GLU A 97 -8.16 -16.63 7.25
CA GLU A 97 -8.18 -15.21 6.88
C GLU A 97 -7.52 -14.98 5.51
N THR A 98 -6.41 -15.67 5.22
CA THR A 98 -5.75 -15.62 3.91
C THR A 98 -6.62 -16.11 2.76
N SER A 99 -7.45 -17.13 3.01
CA SER A 99 -8.39 -17.64 2.02
C SER A 99 -9.60 -16.73 1.82
N ASP A 100 -10.11 -16.14 2.90
CA ASP A 100 -11.32 -15.32 2.92
C ASP A 100 -11.07 -13.89 2.44
N PHE A 101 -9.86 -13.35 2.65
CA PHE A 101 -9.52 -11.96 2.35
C PHE A 101 -8.42 -11.83 1.31
N GLU A 102 -7.16 -12.12 1.63
CA GLU A 102 -6.00 -11.80 0.78
C GLU A 102 -6.11 -12.46 -0.60
N LEU A 103 -6.48 -13.74 -0.65
CA LEU A 103 -6.66 -14.46 -1.89
C LEU A 103 -7.81 -13.88 -2.74
N GLN A 104 -8.92 -13.49 -2.11
CA GLN A 104 -10.08 -12.94 -2.81
C GLN A 104 -9.76 -11.57 -3.42
N VAL A 105 -9.07 -10.72 -2.66
CA VAL A 105 -8.64 -9.40 -3.14
C VAL A 105 -7.74 -9.57 -4.38
N VAL A 106 -6.67 -10.38 -4.28
CA VAL A 106 -5.76 -10.63 -5.41
C VAL A 106 -6.50 -11.16 -6.62
N ARG A 107 -7.35 -12.19 -6.46
CA ARG A 107 -8.14 -12.76 -7.57
C ARG A 107 -9.10 -11.75 -8.20
N SER A 108 -9.75 -10.94 -7.38
CA SER A 108 -10.71 -9.95 -7.88
C SER A 108 -10.04 -8.91 -8.77
N ILE A 109 -8.84 -8.47 -8.39
CA ILE A 109 -8.07 -7.48 -9.14
C ILE A 109 -7.47 -8.14 -10.40
N GLU A 110 -6.86 -9.32 -10.27
CA GLU A 110 -6.36 -10.11 -11.41
C GLU A 110 -7.43 -10.36 -12.49
N THR A 111 -8.67 -10.64 -12.07
CA THR A 111 -9.79 -10.87 -12.99
C THR A 111 -10.19 -9.58 -13.71
N ARG A 112 -10.19 -8.44 -13.00
CA ARG A 112 -10.59 -7.14 -13.55
C ARG A 112 -9.50 -6.52 -14.43
N THR A 113 -8.24 -6.76 -14.11
CA THR A 113 -7.10 -6.28 -14.91
C THR A 113 -6.78 -7.22 -16.07
N GLY A 114 -7.20 -8.49 -15.99
CA GLY A 114 -6.83 -9.52 -16.96
C GLY A 114 -5.43 -10.10 -16.76
N PHE A 115 -4.71 -9.70 -15.70
CA PHE A 115 -3.35 -10.15 -15.38
C PHE A 115 -3.32 -11.31 -14.36
N GLY A 116 -4.34 -12.16 -14.39
CA GLY A 116 -4.44 -13.36 -13.56
C GLY A 116 -3.95 -14.64 -14.25
N PRO A 117 -3.71 -15.72 -13.47
CA PRO A 117 -3.31 -17.03 -14.00
C PRO A 117 -4.39 -17.71 -14.87
N GLN A 118 -5.64 -17.23 -14.80
CA GLN A 118 -6.79 -17.79 -15.52
C GLN A 118 -7.36 -16.82 -16.57
N SER A 119 -6.59 -15.83 -17.03
CA SER A 119 -7.11 -14.85 -17.98
C SER A 119 -7.60 -15.54 -19.26
N SER A 120 -8.83 -15.20 -19.64
CA SER A 120 -9.60 -15.84 -20.72
C SER A 120 -8.96 -15.59 -22.08
N GLY A 121 -8.26 -16.60 -22.59
CA GLY A 121 -7.61 -16.61 -23.90
C GLY A 121 -6.48 -17.65 -23.92
N LEU A 122 -6.02 -18.03 -25.12
CA LEU A 122 -4.91 -18.97 -25.32
C LEU A 122 -3.62 -18.36 -24.73
N ARG A 123 -3.35 -18.56 -23.43
CA ARG A 123 -2.14 -18.09 -22.70
C ARG A 123 -1.62 -16.71 -23.13
N GLY A 124 -2.46 -15.67 -23.10
CA GLY A 124 -2.03 -14.30 -23.40
C GLY A 124 -1.72 -13.98 -24.87
N LEU A 125 -2.03 -14.88 -25.82
CA LEU A 125 -1.90 -14.63 -27.28
C LEU A 125 -3.11 -13.94 -27.90
N GLN A 126 -4.16 -13.73 -27.12
CA GLN A 126 -5.30 -12.93 -27.50
C GLN A 126 -5.29 -11.75 -26.54
N ALA A 127 -5.17 -10.53 -27.07
CA ALA A 127 -5.41 -9.34 -26.26
C ALA A 127 -6.79 -9.56 -25.63
N ALA A 128 -6.84 -9.82 -24.33
CA ALA A 128 -8.08 -9.68 -23.59
C ALA A 128 -8.55 -8.29 -23.99
N ARG A 129 -9.77 -8.19 -24.53
CA ARG A 129 -10.36 -6.89 -24.83
C ARG A 129 -10.22 -6.09 -23.54
N MET A 130 -9.26 -5.15 -23.51
CA MET A 130 -9.24 -4.10 -22.51
C MET A 130 -10.41 -3.22 -22.90
N ASP A 131 -11.61 -3.67 -22.53
CA ASP A 131 -12.86 -3.00 -22.81
C ASP A 131 -12.91 -1.75 -21.91
N GLY A 132 -12.24 -0.69 -22.37
CA GLY A 132 -12.28 0.65 -21.79
C GLY A 132 -10.98 1.09 -21.10
N LYS A 133 -10.79 2.42 -21.10
CA LYS A 133 -9.79 3.10 -20.25
C LYS A 133 -10.10 2.81 -18.80
N PHE A 134 -9.08 2.49 -18.00
CA PHE A 134 -9.28 2.28 -16.58
C PHE A 134 -9.47 3.63 -15.88
N ASN A 135 -10.46 3.70 -14.99
CA ASN A 135 -10.61 4.88 -14.15
C ASN A 135 -9.43 4.95 -13.15
N ILE A 136 -8.69 6.07 -13.15
CA ILE A 136 -7.51 6.27 -12.31
C ILE A 136 -7.79 6.06 -10.81
N ASN A 137 -8.98 6.43 -10.35
CA ASN A 137 -9.40 6.21 -8.95
C ASN A 137 -9.54 4.71 -8.64
N VAL A 138 -10.03 3.93 -9.61
CA VAL A 138 -10.17 2.48 -9.46
C VAL A 138 -8.80 1.81 -9.44
N LEU A 139 -7.90 2.17 -10.35
CA LEU A 139 -6.51 1.67 -10.34
C LEU A 139 -5.78 2.01 -9.05
N THR A 140 -5.96 3.23 -8.54
CA THR A 140 -5.39 3.68 -7.25
C THR A 140 -5.94 2.84 -6.09
N SER A 141 -7.25 2.59 -6.06
CA SER A 141 -7.88 1.74 -5.03
C SER A 141 -7.37 0.29 -5.07
N TRP A 142 -7.17 -0.27 -6.26
CA TRP A 142 -6.58 -1.60 -6.41
C TRP A 142 -5.13 -1.63 -6.00
N SER A 143 -4.35 -0.60 -6.33
CA SER A 143 -2.95 -0.47 -5.91
C SER A 143 -2.84 -0.46 -4.39
N GLN A 144 -3.68 0.33 -3.71
CA GLN A 144 -3.76 0.35 -2.26
C GLN A 144 -4.11 -1.04 -1.68
N ALA A 145 -5.16 -1.68 -2.20
CA ALA A 145 -5.61 -2.99 -1.71
C ALA A 145 -4.54 -4.08 -1.88
N VAL A 146 -3.84 -4.11 -3.02
CA VAL A 146 -2.75 -5.08 -3.28
C VAL A 146 -1.56 -4.84 -2.34
N ASN A 147 -1.20 -3.59 -2.09
CA ASN A 147 -0.12 -3.25 -1.17
C ASN A 147 -0.49 -3.61 0.28
N GLU A 148 -1.76 -3.42 0.68
CA GLU A 148 -2.27 -3.87 1.98
C GLU A 148 -2.18 -5.40 2.13
N VAL A 149 -2.57 -6.14 1.09
CA VAL A 149 -2.41 -7.61 1.07
C VAL A 149 -0.94 -8.02 1.25
N SER A 150 0.01 -7.39 0.55
CA SER A 150 1.45 -7.68 0.70
C SER A 150 1.96 -7.39 2.13
N GLY A 151 1.49 -6.29 2.72
CA GLY A 151 1.76 -5.94 4.11
C GLY A 151 1.21 -6.97 5.10
N ASN A 152 -0.04 -7.37 4.94
CA ASN A 152 -0.70 -8.37 5.78
C ASN A 152 -0.03 -9.73 5.69
N ILE A 153 0.34 -10.18 4.48
CA ILE A 153 1.10 -11.42 4.27
C ILE A 153 2.46 -11.36 4.96
N SER A 154 3.19 -10.25 4.82
CA SER A 154 4.50 -10.08 5.49
C SER A 154 4.36 -10.13 7.02
N ASN A 155 3.28 -9.55 7.56
CA ASN A 155 2.95 -9.63 8.98
C ASN A 155 2.65 -11.08 9.40
N LYS A 156 1.81 -11.81 8.66
CA LYS A 156 1.51 -13.23 8.90
C LYS A 156 2.77 -14.10 8.90
N ILE A 157 3.68 -13.90 7.92
CA ILE A 157 4.97 -14.60 7.86
C ILE A 157 5.77 -14.37 9.16
N ARG A 158 5.82 -13.14 9.68
CA ARG A 158 6.47 -12.83 10.97
C ARG A 158 5.87 -13.65 12.12
N HIS A 159 4.55 -13.76 12.21
CA HIS A 159 3.88 -14.51 13.26
C HIS A 159 4.00 -16.03 13.14
N GLN A 160 4.05 -16.56 11.92
CA GLN A 160 4.33 -17.97 11.71
C GLN A 160 5.77 -18.33 12.11
N LYS A 161 6.74 -17.42 11.94
CA LYS A 161 8.10 -17.62 12.48
C LYS A 161 8.11 -17.73 14.01
N ILE A 162 7.31 -16.93 14.72
CA ILE A 162 7.15 -17.06 16.18
C ILE A 162 6.60 -18.44 16.54
N SER A 163 5.56 -18.88 15.82
CA SER A 163 4.96 -20.21 16.04
C SER A 163 5.96 -21.33 15.79
N LYS A 164 6.82 -21.20 14.78
CA LYS A 164 7.91 -22.13 14.48
C LYS A 164 8.95 -22.18 15.61
N THR A 165 9.40 -21.03 16.12
CA THR A 165 10.34 -20.99 17.27
C THR A 165 9.77 -21.71 18.49
N VAL A 166 8.48 -21.55 18.78
CA VAL A 166 7.83 -22.28 19.88
C VAL A 166 7.86 -23.79 19.63
N LEU A 167 7.58 -24.24 18.41
CA LEU A 167 7.61 -25.66 18.04
C LEU A 167 9.04 -26.25 18.12
N ASP A 168 10.05 -25.50 17.68
CA ASP A 168 11.46 -25.88 17.81
C ASP A 168 11.83 -26.10 19.29
N MET A 169 11.40 -25.19 20.18
CA MET A 169 11.65 -25.31 21.62
C MET A 169 10.93 -26.49 22.26
N ILE A 170 9.74 -26.85 21.78
CA ILE A 170 9.03 -28.07 22.23
C ILE A 170 9.81 -29.31 21.82
N THR A 171 10.33 -29.32 20.60
CA THR A 171 11.17 -30.41 20.10
C THR A 171 12.44 -30.53 20.94
N GLU A 172 13.12 -29.42 21.25
CA GLU A 172 14.30 -29.42 22.12
C GLU A 172 13.98 -29.91 23.53
N ALA A 173 12.91 -29.39 24.14
CA ALA A 173 12.48 -29.80 25.47
C ALA A 173 12.17 -31.31 25.55
N SER A 174 11.53 -31.87 24.51
CA SER A 174 11.25 -33.31 24.44
C SER A 174 12.51 -34.18 24.36
N LYS A 175 13.61 -33.65 23.81
CA LYS A 175 14.89 -34.38 23.72
C LYS A 175 15.71 -34.29 25.00
N MET A 176 15.67 -33.14 25.67
CA MET A 176 16.57 -32.84 26.78
C MET A 176 16.15 -33.49 28.10
N ALA A 177 14.93 -34.04 28.20
CA ALA A 177 14.38 -34.68 29.41
C ALA A 177 14.60 -33.85 30.70
N HIS A 178 14.63 -32.51 30.59
CA HIS A 178 14.96 -31.62 31.69
C HIS A 178 13.87 -31.62 32.76
N THR A 179 14.21 -32.13 33.94
CA THR A 179 13.36 -32.13 35.13
C THR A 179 14.18 -31.76 36.35
N GLU A 180 14.71 -30.54 36.38
CA GLU A 180 15.03 -29.92 37.66
C GLU A 180 13.68 -29.54 38.31
N ASP A 181 13.52 -29.91 39.58
CA ASP A 181 12.38 -29.59 40.46
C ASP A 181 11.05 -30.37 40.29
N ILE A 182 10.94 -31.38 39.42
CA ILE A 182 9.75 -32.25 39.37
C ILE A 182 9.91 -33.47 40.30
N PRO A 183 8.93 -33.78 41.18
CA PRO A 183 8.99 -34.97 42.04
C PRO A 183 9.08 -36.28 41.25
N GLU A 184 9.89 -37.24 41.72
CA GLU A 184 10.19 -38.51 41.02
C GLU A 184 8.93 -39.27 40.57
N GLY A 185 7.91 -39.37 41.44
CA GLY A 185 6.65 -40.04 41.11
C GLY A 185 5.79 -39.35 40.05
N LEU A 186 6.11 -38.12 39.69
CA LEU A 186 5.39 -37.31 38.70
C LEU A 186 6.16 -37.15 37.38
N LEU A 187 7.46 -37.48 37.35
CA LEU A 187 8.33 -37.39 36.18
C LEU A 187 7.74 -38.11 34.96
N TYR A 188 7.28 -39.34 35.14
CA TYR A 188 6.72 -40.14 34.04
C TYR A 188 5.53 -39.44 33.35
N LYS A 189 4.65 -38.79 34.12
CA LYS A 189 3.47 -38.10 33.56
C LYS A 189 3.88 -36.87 32.75
N ASN A 190 4.84 -36.11 33.26
CA ASN A 190 5.38 -34.93 32.58
C ASN A 190 6.12 -35.32 31.30
N GLN A 191 7.07 -36.27 31.39
CA GLN A 191 7.85 -36.75 30.24
C GLN A 191 6.95 -37.34 29.16
N ARG A 192 5.99 -38.20 29.53
CA ARG A 192 5.03 -38.74 28.56
C ARG A 192 4.24 -37.65 27.84
N SER A 193 3.76 -36.65 28.58
CA SER A 193 3.00 -35.53 27.99
C SER A 193 3.86 -34.70 27.04
N LEU A 194 5.13 -34.47 27.41
CA LEU A 194 6.09 -33.72 26.60
C LEU A 194 6.51 -34.50 25.35
N ASP A 195 6.74 -35.81 25.46
CA ASP A 195 7.07 -36.70 24.35
C ASP A 195 5.93 -36.81 23.35
N GLU A 196 4.70 -36.99 23.82
CA GLU A 196 3.52 -37.06 22.96
C GLU A 196 3.28 -35.73 22.22
N LEU A 197 3.49 -34.58 22.89
CA LEU A 197 3.50 -33.28 22.21
C LEU A 197 4.64 -33.15 21.19
N GLY A 198 5.86 -33.55 21.55
CA GLY A 198 7.02 -33.54 20.66
C GLY A 198 6.80 -34.40 19.41
N ARG A 199 6.10 -35.53 19.53
CA ARG A 199 5.70 -36.35 18.37
C ARG A 199 4.67 -35.68 17.45
N ALA A 200 3.85 -34.77 17.97
CA ALA A 200 2.87 -34.02 17.19
C ALA A 200 3.49 -32.81 16.46
N VAL A 201 4.60 -32.27 16.95
CA VAL A 201 5.27 -31.09 16.38
C VAL A 201 5.62 -31.23 14.88
N PRO A 202 6.24 -32.32 14.39
CA PRO A 202 6.60 -32.45 12.97
C PRO A 202 5.41 -32.40 12.00
N LEU A 203 4.20 -32.75 12.46
CA LEU A 203 3.00 -32.59 11.64
C LEU A 203 2.65 -31.11 11.50
N LEU A 204 2.63 -30.38 12.62
CA LEU A 204 2.28 -28.96 12.63
C LEU A 204 3.33 -28.11 11.92
N GLU A 205 4.62 -28.44 12.06
CA GLU A 205 5.71 -27.78 11.32
C GLU A 205 5.58 -27.95 9.81
N ARG A 206 5.22 -29.16 9.33
CA ARG A 206 4.98 -29.36 7.89
C ARG A 206 3.83 -28.50 7.37
N GLN A 207 2.72 -28.45 8.11
CA GLN A 207 1.60 -27.57 7.75
C GLN A 207 2.00 -26.09 7.75
N LEU A 208 2.75 -25.66 8.76
CA LEU A 208 3.24 -24.30 8.88
C LEU A 208 4.20 -23.94 7.74
N ASN A 209 5.15 -24.81 7.39
CA ASN A 209 6.09 -24.57 6.29
C ASN A 209 5.35 -24.48 4.94
N THR A 210 4.43 -25.42 4.64
CA THR A 210 3.60 -25.35 3.44
C THR A 210 2.78 -24.06 3.37
N TYR A 211 2.21 -23.64 4.50
CA TYR A 211 1.46 -22.39 4.57
C TYR A 211 2.37 -21.16 4.39
N MET A 212 3.57 -21.14 4.95
CA MET A 212 4.55 -20.07 4.74
C MET A 212 5.00 -19.98 3.27
N ASP A 213 5.20 -21.12 2.61
CA ASP A 213 5.53 -21.17 1.17
C ASP A 213 4.37 -20.60 0.35
N TYR A 214 3.12 -20.95 0.70
CA TYR A 214 1.93 -20.40 0.07
C TYR A 214 1.80 -18.88 0.27
N LEU A 215 2.08 -18.37 1.48
CA LEU A 215 2.15 -16.94 1.74
C LEU A 215 3.22 -16.26 0.89
N GLY A 216 4.41 -16.86 0.74
CA GLY A 216 5.46 -16.37 -0.15
C GLY A 216 4.97 -16.26 -1.60
N TYR A 217 4.34 -17.31 -2.12
CA TYR A 217 3.74 -17.31 -3.45
C TYR A 217 2.67 -16.22 -3.63
N LEU A 218 1.78 -16.04 -2.65
CA LEU A 218 0.72 -15.02 -2.73
C LEU A 218 1.30 -13.61 -2.64
N LYS A 219 2.36 -13.40 -1.86
CA LYS A 219 3.10 -12.14 -1.81
C LYS A 219 3.72 -11.80 -3.17
N ASP A 220 4.41 -12.75 -3.80
CA ASP A 220 4.98 -12.56 -5.14
C ASP A 220 3.91 -12.16 -6.16
N ARG A 221 2.71 -12.75 -6.07
CA ARG A 221 1.57 -12.38 -6.92
C ARG A 221 1.08 -10.96 -6.65
N ALA A 222 0.94 -10.58 -5.39
CA ALA A 222 0.56 -9.22 -5.03
C ALA A 222 1.59 -8.21 -5.54
N GLU A 223 2.89 -8.45 -5.37
CA GLU A 223 3.94 -7.55 -5.84
C GLU A 223 3.95 -7.41 -7.38
N ARG A 224 3.77 -8.51 -8.12
CA ARG A 224 3.62 -8.45 -9.59
C ARG A 224 2.39 -7.65 -10.00
N LEU A 225 1.26 -7.85 -9.32
CA LEU A 225 0.04 -7.11 -9.61
C LEU A 225 0.19 -5.61 -9.29
N SER A 226 0.93 -5.27 -8.23
CA SER A 226 1.27 -3.88 -7.89
C SER A 226 2.08 -3.21 -9.02
N ALA A 227 3.07 -3.91 -9.57
CA ALA A 227 3.86 -3.42 -10.71
C ALA A 227 3.00 -3.21 -11.97
N VAL A 228 2.08 -4.13 -12.26
CA VAL A 228 1.11 -3.98 -13.38
C VAL A 228 0.22 -2.78 -13.17
N LEU A 229 -0.34 -2.61 -11.97
CA LEU A 229 -1.21 -1.47 -11.65
C LEU A 229 -0.47 -0.14 -11.77
N PHE A 230 0.79 -0.08 -11.35
CA PHE A 230 1.64 1.10 -11.54
C PHE A 230 1.87 1.40 -13.02
N ALA A 231 2.16 0.38 -13.84
CA ALA A 231 2.30 0.55 -15.28
C ALA A 231 1.00 1.08 -15.94
N LEU A 232 -0.16 0.54 -15.55
CA LEU A 232 -1.47 0.99 -16.03
C LEU A 232 -1.76 2.45 -15.62
N LEU A 233 -1.44 2.83 -14.39
CA LEU A 233 -1.56 4.22 -13.92
C LEU A 233 -0.70 5.16 -14.77
N THR A 234 0.58 4.81 -14.99
CA THR A 234 1.47 5.64 -15.81
C THR A 234 1.02 5.75 -17.27
N HIS A 235 0.39 4.70 -17.81
CA HIS A 235 -0.16 4.72 -19.16
C HIS A 235 -1.37 5.67 -19.25
N GLU A 236 -2.30 5.61 -18.30
CA GLU A 236 -3.46 6.51 -18.26
C GLU A 236 -3.05 7.99 -18.08
N ASP A 237 -2.04 8.28 -17.26
CA ASP A 237 -1.47 9.63 -17.11
C ASP A 237 -0.82 10.16 -18.40
N ALA A 238 -0.11 9.28 -19.13
CA ALA A 238 0.49 9.61 -20.41
C ALA A 238 -0.58 9.90 -21.47
N ASP A 239 -1.62 9.08 -21.54
CA ASP A 239 -2.76 9.27 -22.45
C ASP A 239 -3.51 10.57 -22.17
N ALA A 240 -3.74 10.89 -20.88
CA ALA A 240 -4.35 12.15 -20.47
C ALA A 240 -3.49 13.35 -20.93
N SER A 241 -2.17 13.27 -20.72
CA SER A 241 -1.22 14.31 -21.16
C SER A 241 -1.20 14.50 -22.68
N ILE A 242 -1.24 13.40 -23.44
CA ILE A 242 -1.34 13.44 -24.91
C ILE A 242 -2.65 14.11 -25.33
N SER A 243 -3.78 13.76 -24.69
CA SER A 243 -5.07 14.36 -25.01
C SER A 243 -5.07 15.88 -24.76
N ILE A 244 -4.50 16.34 -23.65
CA ILE A 244 -4.34 17.76 -23.33
C ILE A 244 -3.43 18.44 -24.35
N ALA A 245 -2.31 17.82 -24.72
CA ALA A 245 -1.39 18.36 -25.73
C ALA A 245 -2.07 18.49 -27.10
N THR A 246 -2.90 17.51 -27.49
CA THR A 246 -3.65 17.55 -28.75
C THR A 246 -4.71 18.65 -28.75
N ALA A 247 -5.47 18.80 -27.65
CA ALA A 247 -6.46 19.85 -27.49
C ALA A 247 -5.79 21.25 -27.50
N THR A 248 -4.68 21.41 -26.78
CA THR A 248 -3.88 22.64 -26.77
C THR A 248 -3.34 22.98 -28.16
N LYS A 249 -2.91 21.97 -28.93
CA LYS A 249 -2.45 22.16 -30.31
C LYS A 249 -3.59 22.65 -31.22
N GLN A 250 -4.79 22.08 -31.07
CA GLN A 250 -5.97 22.52 -31.83
C GLN A 250 -6.37 23.95 -31.46
N ASP A 251 -6.39 24.28 -30.17
CA ASP A 251 -6.65 25.65 -29.70
C ASP A 251 -5.61 26.64 -30.27
N SER A 252 -4.33 26.27 -30.24
CA SER A 252 -3.26 27.07 -30.85
C SER A 252 -3.45 27.28 -32.36
N SER A 253 -3.95 26.28 -33.08
CA SER A 253 -4.26 26.44 -34.52
C SER A 253 -5.44 27.40 -34.73
N SER A 254 -6.47 27.35 -33.90
CA SER A 254 -7.59 28.29 -33.94
C SER A 254 -7.13 29.71 -33.64
N MET A 255 -6.27 29.89 -32.63
CA MET A 255 -5.65 31.18 -32.31
C MET A 255 -4.81 31.73 -33.47
N LYS A 256 -4.05 30.87 -34.16
CA LYS A 256 -3.32 31.26 -35.38
C LYS A 256 -4.26 31.72 -36.48
N THR A 257 -5.39 31.03 -36.71
CA THR A 257 -6.37 31.44 -37.72
C THR A 257 -6.96 32.82 -37.40
N VAL A 258 -7.34 33.08 -36.15
CA VAL A 258 -7.84 34.41 -35.74
C VAL A 258 -6.77 35.48 -35.96
N ALA A 259 -5.51 35.22 -35.60
CA ALA A 259 -4.42 36.15 -35.83
C ALA A 259 -4.17 36.42 -37.33
N VAL A 260 -4.28 35.40 -38.18
CA VAL A 260 -4.17 35.57 -39.64
C VAL A 260 -5.33 36.41 -40.18
N MET A 261 -6.57 36.16 -39.71
CA MET A 261 -7.74 36.95 -40.08
C MET A 261 -7.59 38.43 -39.69
N THR A 262 -7.11 38.72 -38.48
CA THR A 262 -6.86 40.11 -38.06
C THR A 262 -5.74 40.74 -38.88
N MET A 263 -4.63 40.04 -39.13
CA MET A 263 -3.54 40.54 -39.99
C MET A 263 -4.01 40.83 -41.43
N ALA A 264 -4.99 40.08 -41.95
CA ALA A 264 -5.55 40.31 -43.28
C ALA A 264 -6.53 41.50 -43.31
N PHE A 265 -7.41 41.61 -42.32
CA PHE A 265 -8.44 42.66 -42.29
C PHE A 265 -7.92 44.02 -41.83
N LEU A 266 -6.92 44.06 -40.95
CA LEU A 266 -6.44 45.30 -40.34
C LEU A 266 -5.83 46.29 -41.37
N PRO A 267 -5.05 45.86 -42.39
CA PRO A 267 -4.63 46.75 -43.47
C PRO A 267 -5.81 47.24 -44.32
N ALA A 268 -6.75 46.36 -44.65
CA ALA A 268 -7.90 46.71 -45.49
C ALA A 268 -8.82 47.73 -44.80
N THR A 269 -9.10 47.54 -43.50
CA THR A 269 -9.88 48.49 -42.71
C THR A 269 -9.14 49.81 -42.51
N PHE A 270 -7.81 49.79 -42.34
CA PHE A 270 -7.00 51.00 -42.31
C PHE A 270 -7.12 51.81 -43.60
N PHE A 271 -6.94 51.19 -44.78
CA PHE A 271 -7.04 51.89 -46.06
C PHE A 271 -8.47 52.35 -46.36
N ALA A 272 -9.49 51.56 -46.03
CA ALA A 272 -10.89 51.98 -46.17
C ALA A 272 -11.20 53.22 -45.32
N ALA A 273 -10.73 53.23 -44.07
CA ALA A 273 -10.86 54.38 -43.19
C ALA A 273 -10.09 55.60 -43.76
N LEU A 274 -8.85 55.40 -44.21
CA LEU A 274 -8.01 56.46 -44.79
C LEU A 274 -8.67 57.13 -46.00
N PHE A 275 -9.22 56.35 -46.93
CA PHE A 275 -9.91 56.89 -48.11
C PHE A 275 -11.26 57.55 -47.77
N SER A 276 -11.88 57.18 -46.66
CA SER A 276 -13.12 57.80 -46.18
C SER A 276 -12.90 59.11 -45.42
N VAL A 277 -11.65 59.51 -45.13
CA VAL A 277 -11.37 60.75 -44.37
C VAL A 277 -11.71 61.99 -45.22
N PRO A 278 -12.67 62.85 -44.83
CA PRO A 278 -13.10 64.00 -45.64
C PRO A 278 -12.03 65.09 -45.86
N SER A 279 -10.96 65.07 -45.07
CA SER A 279 -9.83 66.01 -45.21
C SER A 279 -8.83 65.62 -46.31
N LEU A 280 -8.98 64.44 -46.91
CA LEU A 280 -8.26 64.01 -48.11
C LEU A 280 -9.18 64.17 -49.32
N ARG A 281 -8.92 65.18 -50.16
CA ARG A 281 -9.72 65.50 -51.34
C ARG A 281 -9.09 64.90 -52.59
N TRP A 282 -9.36 63.62 -52.80
CA TRP A 282 -8.80 62.82 -53.89
C TRP A 282 -9.19 63.29 -55.29
N ASP A 283 -10.21 64.15 -55.40
CA ASP A 283 -10.76 64.74 -56.61
C ASP A 283 -10.16 66.12 -56.98
N GLN A 284 -9.25 66.66 -56.16
CA GLN A 284 -8.69 68.02 -56.33
C GLN A 284 -7.18 68.02 -56.59
N ALA A 285 -6.67 69.08 -57.23
CA ALA A 285 -5.24 69.25 -57.54
C ALA A 285 -4.34 69.32 -56.28
N VAL A 286 -4.92 69.72 -55.13
CA VAL A 286 -4.28 69.66 -53.81
C VAL A 286 -5.06 68.66 -52.96
N VAL A 287 -4.53 67.45 -52.83
CA VAL A 287 -5.20 66.31 -52.18
C VAL A 287 -5.18 66.40 -50.65
N VAL A 288 -4.16 67.05 -50.09
CA VAL A 288 -3.92 67.11 -48.62
C VAL A 288 -4.29 68.49 -48.09
N GLN A 289 -5.25 68.56 -47.17
CA GLN A 289 -5.57 69.80 -46.45
C GLN A 289 -4.55 70.08 -45.33
N ASP A 290 -4.33 71.35 -44.99
CA ASP A 290 -3.39 71.81 -43.94
C ASP A 290 -3.57 71.12 -42.58
N LYS A 291 -4.78 70.66 -42.25
CA LYS A 291 -5.08 69.99 -40.96
C LYS A 291 -4.79 68.48 -40.96
N PHE A 292 -4.29 67.90 -42.05
CA PHE A 292 -3.97 66.47 -42.13
C PHE A 292 -2.92 66.02 -41.10
N TRP A 293 -2.06 66.94 -40.64
CA TRP A 293 -1.08 66.66 -39.57
C TRP A 293 -1.70 66.18 -38.25
N VAL A 294 -2.96 66.58 -37.95
CA VAL A 294 -3.68 66.15 -36.74
C VAL A 294 -3.90 64.63 -36.71
N TYR A 295 -4.08 63.99 -37.88
CA TYR A 295 -4.22 62.55 -37.97
C TYR A 295 -2.96 61.82 -37.46
N TRP A 296 -1.77 62.24 -37.92
CA TRP A 296 -0.49 61.67 -37.51
C TRP A 296 -0.15 61.97 -36.05
N ALA A 297 -0.55 63.14 -35.55
CA ALA A 297 -0.35 63.54 -34.16
C ALA A 297 -1.07 62.63 -33.15
N PHE A 298 -2.20 62.02 -33.50
CA PHE A 298 -2.91 61.08 -32.62
C PHE A 298 -2.62 59.61 -32.91
N THR A 299 -2.45 59.23 -34.18
CA THR A 299 -2.24 57.81 -34.56
C THR A 299 -0.90 57.25 -34.14
N LEU A 300 0.21 57.99 -34.33
CA LEU A 300 1.54 57.51 -33.94
C LEU A 300 1.68 57.29 -32.43
N PRO A 301 1.27 58.21 -31.54
CA PRO A 301 1.38 58.01 -30.10
C PRO A 301 0.52 56.86 -29.59
N PHE A 302 -0.72 56.72 -30.08
CA PHE A 302 -1.58 55.62 -29.66
C PHE A 302 -1.07 54.27 -30.15
N THR A 303 -0.54 54.20 -31.37
CA THR A 303 0.07 52.96 -31.89
C THR A 303 1.32 52.59 -31.07
N ALA A 304 2.18 53.57 -30.78
CA ALA A 304 3.33 53.38 -29.91
C ALA A 304 2.92 52.93 -28.51
N LEU A 305 1.86 53.50 -27.94
CA LEU A 305 1.32 53.12 -26.62
C LEU A 305 0.86 51.66 -26.62
N VAL A 306 0.14 51.21 -27.65
CA VAL A 306 -0.30 49.80 -27.76
C VAL A 306 0.89 48.83 -27.81
N PHE A 307 1.92 49.12 -28.62
CA PHE A 307 3.13 48.30 -28.67
C PHE A 307 3.92 48.34 -27.36
N LEU A 308 4.01 49.50 -26.70
CA LEU A 308 4.69 49.68 -25.42
C LEU A 308 3.99 48.87 -24.32
N VAL A 309 2.65 48.92 -24.25
CA VAL A 309 1.83 48.11 -23.34
C VAL A 309 2.01 46.61 -23.62
N TRP A 310 1.97 46.19 -24.89
CA TRP A 310 2.19 44.79 -25.26
C TRP A 310 3.58 44.29 -24.87
N TYR A 311 4.62 45.09 -25.13
CA TYR A 311 6.00 44.78 -24.77
C TYR A 311 6.17 44.65 -23.26
N LEU A 312 5.64 45.60 -22.48
CA LEU A 312 5.69 45.55 -21.01
C LEU A 312 4.98 44.30 -20.45
N ILE A 313 3.80 43.95 -20.95
CA ILE A 313 3.07 42.75 -20.52
C ILE A 313 3.82 41.47 -20.88
N THR A 314 4.41 41.41 -22.08
CA THR A 314 5.14 40.22 -22.56
C THR A 314 6.43 40.01 -21.76
N GLN A 315 7.17 41.09 -21.47
CA GLN A 315 8.36 41.05 -20.62
C GLN A 315 8.02 40.64 -19.18
N GLN A 316 6.92 41.15 -18.61
CA GLN A 316 6.47 40.74 -17.28
C GLN A 316 6.14 39.24 -17.21
N LYS A 317 5.54 38.67 -18.26
CA LYS A 317 5.29 37.22 -18.36
C LYS A 317 6.58 36.40 -18.45
N TRP A 318 7.57 36.87 -19.22
CA TRP A 318 8.87 36.22 -19.34
C TRP A 318 9.64 36.23 -18.01
N VAL A 319 9.69 37.38 -17.33
CA VAL A 319 10.36 37.55 -16.02
C VAL A 319 9.67 36.74 -14.92
N ARG A 320 8.33 36.71 -14.86
CA ARG A 320 7.61 35.86 -13.89
C ARG A 320 7.90 34.37 -14.11
N ASN A 321 7.92 33.91 -15.35
CA ASN A 321 8.19 32.51 -15.67
C ASN A 321 9.62 32.09 -15.29
N CYS A 322 10.63 32.96 -15.52
CA CYS A 322 12.00 32.71 -15.09
C CYS A 322 12.14 32.65 -13.55
N LEU A 323 11.42 33.50 -12.83
CA LEU A 323 11.43 33.51 -11.36
C LEU A 323 10.77 32.25 -10.76
N THR A 324 9.72 31.72 -11.39
CA THR A 324 9.07 30.46 -10.95
C THR A 324 9.89 29.21 -11.26
N THR A 325 10.67 29.19 -12.35
CA THR A 325 11.58 28.06 -12.64
C THR A 325 12.81 28.04 -11.72
N ALA A 326 13.27 29.20 -11.25
CA ALA A 326 14.40 29.30 -10.33
C ALA A 326 14.06 28.88 -8.89
N THR A 327 12.80 29.01 -8.47
CA THR A 327 12.35 28.61 -7.13
C THR A 327 11.89 27.16 -7.03
N GLY A 328 11.58 26.50 -8.16
CA GLY A 328 11.20 25.08 -8.20
C GLY A 328 12.37 24.07 -8.19
N GLN A 329 13.62 24.53 -8.22
CA GLN A 329 14.83 23.68 -8.25
C GLN A 329 15.49 23.48 -6.87
N HIS A 330 14.90 24.01 -5.79
CA HIS A 330 15.44 23.95 -4.42
C HIS A 330 14.44 23.44 -3.36
N ALA A 331 13.40 22.70 -3.76
CA ALA A 331 12.51 22.00 -2.83
C ALA A 331 12.69 20.48 -2.92
#